data_AF-A0A3N5TJ31-F1
#
_entry.id   AF-A0A3N5TJ31-F1
#
_cell.length_a   1.000
_cell.length_b   1.000
_cell.length_c   1.000
_cell.angle_alpha   90.00
_cell.angle_beta   90.00
_cell.angle_gamma   90.00
#
_symmetry.space_group_name_H-M   'P 1'
#
loop_
_entity.id
_entity.type
_entity.pdbx_description
1 polymer ?
#
loop_
_entity_poly.entity_id
_entity_poly.type
_entity_poly.pdbx_seq_one_letter_code
_entity_poly.pdbx_strand_id
1 'polypeptide(L)'
;MRERAFSLLIPKGWKTEGGIFYVDPNAAGGAINSAAPKVNFSAKKDDVGTVMLQWLPDFYYCDMRFSPAGQMGLFPQGSRYNGAIVTPCPQAKDFLLQIALPHARPRVENVQVVEVKAMPQVAQQFAAAAPVPGFQYDAASVTVTYVENGVRLQEQMFTVIENMGQAGGGLWQNRNTVSARAPVEEFKAWEKVGAIIYYSVKINPQWLAAVIQATHQRNQTALATQKTIQQLDAEIVAHRQKVNAEIRHNGYLSLTGQEDYVNPHTGETEIRPDGWKYHWQNPSGEVIVSNDGNYNPNHDVNLKRCDFKKSSVRPR
;
A
#
# COMPACT_ATOMS: atom_id res chain seq x y z
N MET A 1 24.00 -1.91 5.96
CA MET A 1 24.19 -1.87 4.50
C MET A 1 22.95 -1.22 3.88
N ARG A 2 23.05 -0.24 2.97
CA ARG A 2 21.87 0.31 2.26
C ARG A 2 21.56 -0.61 1.07
N GLU A 3 20.47 -1.36 1.12
CA GLU A 3 20.15 -2.40 0.12
C GLU A 3 19.73 -1.87 -1.26
N ARG A 4 19.54 -0.55 -1.42
CA ARG A 4 19.07 0.09 -2.67
C ARG A 4 17.83 -0.59 -3.26
N ALA A 5 16.90 -0.97 -2.40
CA ALA A 5 15.72 -1.77 -2.73
C ALA A 5 14.64 -0.99 -3.50
N PHE A 6 14.55 0.32 -3.30
CA PHE A 6 13.63 1.20 -4.00
C PHE A 6 14.16 2.63 -4.03
N SER A 7 13.58 3.45 -4.90
CA SER A 7 13.74 4.90 -4.94
C SER A 7 12.38 5.57 -4.98
N LEU A 8 12.27 6.78 -4.44
CA LEU A 8 11.08 7.61 -4.52
C LEU A 8 11.44 9.09 -4.51
N LEU A 9 10.54 9.94 -5.00
CA LEU A 9 10.61 11.39 -4.92
C LEU A 9 10.18 11.84 -3.53
N ILE A 10 11.01 12.69 -2.91
CA ILE A 10 10.76 13.29 -1.60
C ILE A 10 10.83 14.82 -1.78
N PRO A 11 9.84 15.58 -1.28
CA PRO A 11 9.91 17.04 -1.34
C PRO A 11 11.16 17.55 -0.62
N LYS A 12 11.76 18.62 -1.16
CA LYS A 12 12.96 19.22 -0.56
C LYS A 12 12.68 19.62 0.89
N GLY A 13 13.56 19.23 1.80
CA GLY A 13 13.45 19.52 3.24
C GLY A 13 12.67 18.48 4.04
N TRP A 14 12.01 17.52 3.39
CA TRP A 14 11.36 16.41 4.08
C TRP A 14 12.37 15.36 4.52
N LYS A 15 12.01 14.63 5.58
CA LYS A 15 12.81 13.56 6.18
C LYS A 15 12.20 12.21 5.83
N THR A 16 13.05 11.21 5.68
CA THR A 16 12.63 9.81 5.54
C THR A 16 13.13 9.02 6.73
N GLU A 17 12.29 8.12 7.25
CA GLU A 17 12.64 7.26 8.39
C GLU A 17 12.25 5.81 8.10
N GLY A 18 12.98 4.88 8.70
CA GLY A 18 12.77 3.45 8.53
C GLY A 18 13.39 2.90 7.24
N GLY A 19 12.80 1.83 6.72
CA GLY A 19 13.27 1.11 5.54
C GLY A 19 12.85 -0.35 5.56
N ILE A 20 13.75 -1.19 5.07
CA ILE A 20 13.55 -2.64 4.99
C ILE A 20 14.21 -3.29 6.19
N PHE A 21 13.52 -4.26 6.78
CA PHE A 21 14.05 -5.06 7.88
C PHE A 21 13.62 -6.51 7.77
N TYR A 22 14.33 -7.38 8.48
CA TYR A 22 14.00 -8.80 8.60
C TYR A 22 13.59 -9.09 10.03
N VAL A 23 12.60 -9.96 10.20
CA VAL A 23 12.18 -10.44 11.51
C VAL A 23 13.09 -11.58 11.93
N ASP A 24 13.73 -11.49 13.10
CA ASP A 24 14.50 -12.60 13.66
C ASP A 24 13.54 -13.70 14.12
N PRO A 25 13.60 -14.93 13.56
CA PRO A 25 12.71 -16.02 13.94
C PRO A 25 12.86 -16.45 15.40
N ASN A 26 14.06 -16.29 15.98
CA ASN A 26 14.30 -16.65 17.38
C ASN A 26 13.63 -15.66 18.33
N ALA A 27 13.67 -14.37 18.00
CA ALA A 27 12.98 -13.33 18.76
C ALA A 27 11.46 -13.34 18.55
N ALA A 28 11.01 -13.70 17.34
CA ALA A 28 9.59 -13.74 17.02
C ALA A 28 8.86 -14.99 17.53
N GLY A 29 9.60 -16.03 17.93
CA GLY A 29 9.02 -17.32 18.34
C GLY A 29 8.58 -18.19 17.16
N GLY A 30 9.27 -18.08 16.02
CA GLY A 30 9.08 -18.91 14.83
C GLY A 30 9.25 -18.16 13.51
N ALA A 31 9.20 -18.92 12.41
CA ALA A 31 9.72 -18.48 11.11
C ALA A 31 8.71 -17.79 10.19
N ILE A 32 7.40 -17.83 10.49
CA ILE A 32 6.36 -17.39 9.54
C ILE A 32 6.58 -15.94 9.10
N ASN A 33 6.89 -15.04 10.02
CA ASN A 33 7.14 -13.64 9.70
C ASN A 33 8.58 -13.33 9.26
N SER A 34 9.46 -14.32 9.27
CA SER A 34 10.88 -14.19 8.87
C SER A 34 11.15 -14.63 7.42
N ALA A 35 10.16 -15.18 6.73
CA ALA A 35 10.34 -15.73 5.38
C ALA A 35 10.71 -14.65 4.34
N ALA A 36 10.14 -13.45 4.47
CA ALA A 36 10.31 -12.33 3.55
C ALA A 36 10.65 -11.03 4.32
N PRO A 37 11.37 -10.09 3.69
CA PRO A 37 11.63 -8.79 4.28
C PRO A 37 10.33 -8.01 4.52
N LYS A 38 10.36 -7.17 5.55
CA LYS A 38 9.28 -6.26 5.94
C LYS A 38 9.67 -4.84 5.62
N VAL A 39 8.68 -3.98 5.39
CA VAL A 39 8.89 -2.56 5.12
C VAL A 39 8.18 -1.76 6.20
N ASN A 40 8.91 -0.90 6.90
CA ASN A 40 8.33 0.15 7.71
C ASN A 40 9.06 1.44 7.35
N PHE A 41 8.43 2.29 6.56
CA PHE A 41 9.07 3.46 5.98
C PHE A 41 8.13 4.64 6.03
N SER A 42 8.64 5.83 6.35
CA SER A 42 7.87 7.06 6.34
C SER A 42 8.60 8.20 5.65
N ALA A 43 7.82 9.09 5.02
CA ALA A 43 8.24 10.38 4.52
C ALA A 43 7.48 11.47 5.29
N LYS A 44 8.22 12.36 5.96
CA LYS A 44 7.70 13.34 6.92
C LYS A 44 8.13 14.76 6.58
N LYS A 45 7.21 15.72 6.70
CA LYS A 45 7.50 17.15 6.55
C LYS A 45 8.39 17.70 7.68
N ASP A 46 8.22 17.17 8.89
CA ASP A 46 8.95 17.55 10.10
C ASP A 46 9.29 16.31 10.96
N ASP A 47 10.03 16.50 12.05
CA ASP A 47 10.46 15.39 12.92
C ASP A 47 9.28 14.66 13.58
N VAL A 48 8.24 15.42 13.94
CA VAL A 48 7.03 14.93 14.62
C VAL A 48 6.12 14.17 13.66
N GLY A 49 6.24 14.40 12.35
CA GLY A 49 5.39 13.81 11.33
C GLY A 49 4.00 14.44 11.29
N THR A 50 3.87 15.76 11.47
CA THR A 50 2.55 16.43 11.38
C THR A 50 1.89 16.19 10.02
N VAL A 51 2.68 16.25 8.95
CA VAL A 51 2.34 15.76 7.61
C VAL A 51 3.25 14.59 7.28
N MET A 52 2.66 13.43 7.00
CA MET A 52 3.41 12.18 6.81
C MET A 52 2.69 11.21 5.87
N LEU A 53 3.47 10.53 5.04
CA LEU A 53 3.07 9.28 4.37
C LEU A 53 3.87 8.13 4.98
N GLN A 54 3.21 7.04 5.34
CA GLN A 54 3.83 5.88 5.98
C GLN A 54 3.38 4.57 5.33
N TRP A 55 4.34 3.71 5.03
CA TRP A 55 4.13 2.31 4.68
C TRP A 55 4.35 1.48 5.92
N LEU A 56 3.32 0.71 6.29
CA LEU A 56 3.35 -0.19 7.44
C LEU A 56 3.75 -1.61 6.99
N PRO A 57 4.38 -2.39 7.86
CA PRO A 57 4.81 -3.74 7.53
C PRO A 57 3.63 -4.69 7.33
N ASP A 58 3.75 -5.53 6.30
CA ASP A 58 2.87 -6.67 6.07
C ASP A 58 3.24 -7.79 7.06
N PHE A 59 2.32 -8.20 7.93
CA PHE A 59 2.53 -9.30 8.87
C PHE A 59 1.57 -10.44 8.59
N TYR A 60 2.07 -11.66 8.76
CA TYR A 60 1.26 -12.85 8.87
C TYR A 60 0.72 -13.00 10.28
N TYR A 61 -0.55 -13.36 10.33
CA TYR A 61 -1.33 -13.71 11.50
C TYR A 61 -1.93 -15.10 11.28
N CYS A 62 -2.45 -15.70 12.34
CA CYS A 62 -3.06 -17.02 12.26
C CYS A 62 -4.44 -17.05 12.91
N ASP A 63 -5.45 -17.39 12.11
CA ASP A 63 -6.80 -17.68 12.56
C ASP A 63 -6.92 -19.16 12.94
N MET A 64 -6.75 -19.43 14.22
CA MET A 64 -6.78 -20.78 14.76
C MET A 64 -8.18 -21.36 14.93
N ARG A 65 -9.26 -20.60 14.67
CA ARG A 65 -10.64 -21.05 14.89
C ARG A 65 -11.02 -22.28 14.06
N PHE A 66 -10.33 -22.47 12.93
CA PHE A 66 -10.55 -23.60 12.02
C PHE A 66 -9.58 -24.76 12.25
N SER A 67 -8.67 -24.67 13.22
CA SER A 67 -7.70 -25.71 13.54
C SER A 67 -8.18 -26.57 14.72
N PRO A 68 -7.93 -27.89 14.72
CA PRO A 68 -8.23 -28.74 15.88
C PRO A 68 -7.55 -28.24 17.17
N ALA A 69 -6.30 -27.78 17.07
CA ALA A 69 -5.55 -27.26 18.22
C ALA A 69 -6.18 -25.96 18.80
N GLY A 70 -6.67 -25.08 17.93
CA GLY A 70 -7.40 -23.88 18.34
C GLY A 70 -8.76 -24.20 18.95
N GLN A 71 -9.49 -25.19 18.42
CA GLN A 71 -10.76 -25.67 18.99
C GLN A 71 -10.57 -26.30 20.38
N MET A 72 -9.41 -26.91 20.64
CA MET A 72 -9.00 -27.40 21.95
C MET A 72 -8.49 -26.29 22.89
N GLY A 73 -8.48 -25.03 22.45
CA GLY A 73 -8.06 -23.88 23.27
C GLY A 73 -6.55 -23.75 23.48
N LEU A 74 -5.71 -24.48 22.74
CA LEU A 74 -4.25 -24.49 22.93
C LEU A 74 -3.56 -23.19 22.48
N PHE A 75 -4.23 -22.40 21.65
CA PHE A 75 -3.71 -21.15 21.10
C PHE A 75 -4.75 -20.03 21.27
N PRO A 76 -4.79 -19.36 22.44
CA PRO A 76 -5.72 -18.26 22.67
C PRO A 76 -5.36 -17.02 21.84
N GLN A 77 -6.32 -16.10 21.68
CA GLN A 77 -6.07 -14.84 20.97
C GLN A 77 -4.93 -14.05 21.62
N GLY A 78 -4.07 -13.45 20.79
CA GLY A 78 -2.86 -12.73 21.21
C GLY A 78 -1.65 -13.62 21.49
N SER A 79 -1.82 -14.95 21.56
CA SER A 79 -0.69 -15.88 21.64
C SER A 79 0.10 -15.94 20.32
N ARG A 80 1.17 -16.73 20.28
CA ARG A 80 2.00 -16.92 19.09
C ARG A 80 1.92 -18.35 18.58
N TYR A 81 1.80 -18.49 17.26
CA TYR A 81 1.97 -19.75 16.56
C TYR A 81 3.04 -19.59 15.48
N ASN A 82 4.18 -20.25 15.68
CA ASN A 82 5.33 -20.21 14.76
C ASN A 82 5.70 -18.78 14.30
N GLY A 83 5.69 -17.83 15.24
CA GLY A 83 6.03 -16.42 15.01
C GLY A 83 4.90 -15.54 14.48
N ALA A 84 3.73 -16.10 14.13
CA ALA A 84 2.53 -15.33 13.80
C ALA A 84 1.70 -15.09 15.07
N ILE A 85 1.08 -13.91 15.18
CA ILE A 85 0.12 -13.64 16.26
C ILE A 85 -1.19 -14.37 15.95
N VAL A 86 -1.73 -15.04 16.95
CA VAL A 86 -3.01 -15.74 16.85
C VAL A 86 -4.13 -14.74 17.00
N THR A 87 -4.89 -14.53 15.94
CA THR A 87 -6.03 -13.60 15.92
C THR A 87 -6.95 -13.97 14.76
N PRO A 88 -8.28 -13.92 14.97
CA PRO A 88 -9.27 -14.07 13.89
C PRO A 88 -8.95 -13.17 12.70
N CYS A 89 -9.17 -13.66 11.47
CA CYS A 89 -9.07 -12.80 10.30
C CYS A 89 -10.17 -11.71 10.36
N PRO A 90 -9.82 -10.42 10.49
CA PRO A 90 -10.81 -9.33 10.51
C PRO A 90 -11.20 -8.91 9.10
N GLN A 91 -12.23 -8.07 8.98
CA GLN A 91 -12.41 -7.26 7.77
C GLN A 91 -11.31 -6.19 7.68
N ALA A 92 -11.02 -5.70 6.49
CA ALA A 92 -9.98 -4.71 6.23
C ALA A 92 -10.16 -3.43 7.06
N LYS A 93 -11.40 -2.94 7.21
CA LYS A 93 -11.70 -1.78 8.06
C LYS A 93 -11.35 -2.04 9.54
N ASP A 94 -11.63 -3.25 10.03
CA ASP A 94 -11.47 -3.61 11.43
C ASP A 94 -9.98 -3.83 11.72
N PHE A 95 -9.23 -4.41 10.77
CA PHE A 95 -7.77 -4.43 10.83
C PHE A 95 -7.18 -3.02 10.98
N LEU A 96 -7.63 -2.08 10.13
CA LEU A 96 -7.11 -0.72 10.16
C LEU A 96 -7.37 -0.04 11.51
N LEU A 97 -8.58 -0.17 12.05
CA LEU A 97 -8.99 0.49 13.29
C LEU A 97 -8.47 -0.19 14.56
N GLN A 98 -8.41 -1.52 14.58
CA GLN A 98 -8.14 -2.29 15.81
C GLN A 98 -6.69 -2.78 15.91
N ILE A 99 -5.96 -2.84 14.78
CA ILE A 99 -4.59 -3.37 14.74
C ILE A 99 -3.62 -2.31 14.19
N ALA A 100 -3.85 -1.81 12.98
CA ALA A 100 -2.89 -0.94 12.32
C ALA A 100 -2.77 0.44 12.99
N LEU A 101 -3.90 1.12 13.25
CA LEU A 101 -3.91 2.45 13.86
C LEU A 101 -3.31 2.43 15.28
N PRO A 102 -3.72 1.55 16.21
CA PRO A 102 -3.14 1.54 17.56
C PRO A 102 -1.64 1.19 17.55
N HIS A 103 -1.20 0.35 16.63
CA HIS A 103 0.22 0.02 16.48
C HIS A 103 1.03 1.22 15.95
N ALA A 104 0.51 1.90 14.93
CA ALA A 104 1.18 3.04 14.31
C ALA A 104 1.10 4.30 15.20
N ARG A 105 0.06 4.42 16.01
CA ARG A 105 -0.32 5.61 16.78
C ARG A 105 -0.72 5.23 18.22
N PRO A 106 0.22 4.73 19.05
CA PRO A 106 -0.13 4.24 20.39
C PRO A 106 -0.52 5.31 21.40
N ARG A 107 -0.35 6.60 21.07
CA ARG A 107 -0.52 7.75 21.99
C ARG A 107 -1.57 8.75 21.53
N VAL A 108 -2.41 8.40 20.55
CA VAL A 108 -3.44 9.31 20.05
C VAL A 108 -4.67 9.27 20.94
N GLU A 109 -5.35 10.41 21.02
CA GLU A 109 -6.54 10.61 21.81
C GLU A 109 -7.71 11.02 20.92
N ASN A 110 -8.94 10.83 21.41
CA ASN A 110 -10.17 11.29 20.73
C ASN A 110 -10.29 10.81 19.28
N VAL A 111 -9.98 9.53 19.03
CA VAL A 111 -10.12 8.94 17.70
C VAL A 111 -11.59 8.95 17.27
N GLN A 112 -11.87 9.53 16.11
CA GLN A 112 -13.18 9.58 15.48
C GLN A 112 -13.07 9.07 14.04
N VAL A 113 -13.89 8.08 13.69
CA VAL A 113 -13.98 7.60 12.31
C VAL A 113 -14.80 8.59 11.50
N VAL A 114 -14.20 9.16 10.46
CA VAL A 114 -14.83 10.12 9.55
C VAL A 114 -15.44 9.41 8.36
N GLU A 115 -14.74 8.42 7.81
CA GLU A 115 -15.18 7.70 6.62
C GLU A 115 -14.67 6.26 6.63
N VAL A 116 -15.49 5.34 6.12
CA VAL A 116 -15.07 3.97 5.77
C VAL A 116 -15.51 3.70 4.35
N LYS A 117 -14.56 3.34 3.49
CA LYS A 117 -14.80 3.04 2.07
C LYS A 117 -14.36 1.61 1.78
N ALA A 118 -15.33 0.74 1.48
CA ALA A 118 -15.04 -0.58 0.95
C ALA A 118 -14.46 -0.48 -0.46
N MET A 119 -13.49 -1.33 -0.79
CA MET A 119 -12.75 -1.28 -2.06
C MET A 119 -12.76 -2.63 -2.78
N PRO A 120 -13.94 -3.19 -3.11
CA PRO A 120 -14.07 -4.54 -3.67
C PRO A 120 -13.34 -4.71 -5.00
N GLN A 121 -13.24 -3.65 -5.83
CA GLN A 121 -12.48 -3.70 -7.09
C GLN A 121 -10.99 -3.94 -6.84
N VAL A 122 -10.41 -3.37 -5.78
CA VAL A 122 -9.01 -3.59 -5.42
C VAL A 122 -8.81 -5.01 -4.87
N ALA A 123 -9.74 -5.50 -4.04
CA ALA A 123 -9.72 -6.90 -3.59
C ALA A 123 -9.80 -7.89 -4.76
N GLN A 124 -10.65 -7.61 -5.77
CA GLN A 124 -10.76 -8.42 -6.99
C GLN A 124 -9.47 -8.41 -7.82
N GLN A 125 -8.77 -7.28 -7.92
CA GLN A 125 -7.48 -7.21 -8.60
C GLN A 125 -6.42 -8.06 -7.92
N PHE A 126 -6.37 -8.06 -6.58
CA PHE A 126 -5.50 -8.96 -5.82
C PHE A 126 -5.85 -10.44 -6.06
N ALA A 127 -7.14 -10.77 -6.08
CA ALA A 127 -7.59 -12.14 -6.35
C ALA A 127 -7.22 -12.60 -7.78
N ALA A 128 -7.38 -11.73 -8.78
CA ALA A 128 -7.07 -12.03 -10.18
C ALA A 128 -5.56 -12.15 -10.45
N ALA A 129 -4.74 -11.47 -9.65
CA ALA A 129 -3.30 -11.45 -9.80
C ALA A 129 -2.61 -12.76 -9.40
N ALA A 130 -3.15 -13.43 -8.39
CA ALA A 130 -2.65 -14.69 -7.87
C ALA A 130 -3.86 -15.56 -7.52
N PRO A 131 -4.51 -16.15 -8.54
CA PRO A 131 -5.70 -16.96 -8.33
C PRO A 131 -5.32 -18.25 -7.62
N VAL A 132 -5.52 -18.29 -6.31
CA VAL A 132 -5.33 -19.49 -5.48
C VAL A 132 -6.69 -19.92 -4.93
N PRO A 133 -7.17 -21.14 -5.24
CA PRO A 133 -8.44 -21.63 -4.72
C PRO A 133 -8.50 -21.55 -3.19
N GLY A 134 -9.59 -21.03 -2.65
CA GLY A 134 -9.82 -20.89 -1.22
C GLY A 134 -9.24 -19.62 -0.59
N PHE A 135 -8.46 -18.83 -1.32
CA PHE A 135 -8.03 -17.51 -0.84
C PHE A 135 -9.15 -16.50 -1.00
N GLN A 136 -9.28 -15.62 -0.01
CA GLN A 136 -10.26 -14.54 0.01
C GLN A 136 -9.54 -13.22 0.23
N TYR A 137 -10.04 -12.16 -0.39
CA TYR A 137 -9.47 -10.84 -0.29
C TYR A 137 -10.54 -9.84 0.15
N ASP A 138 -10.19 -8.95 1.06
CA ASP A 138 -10.98 -7.79 1.45
C ASP A 138 -10.11 -6.54 1.41
N ALA A 139 -10.68 -5.40 1.03
CA ALA A 139 -9.93 -4.16 0.92
C ALA A 139 -10.77 -2.98 1.36
N ALA A 140 -10.18 -2.07 2.12
CA ALA A 140 -10.86 -0.88 2.60
C ALA A 140 -9.89 0.28 2.80
N SER A 141 -10.45 1.49 2.72
CA SER A 141 -9.84 2.71 3.22
C SER A 141 -10.66 3.21 4.41
N VAL A 142 -9.98 3.75 5.42
CA VAL A 142 -10.59 4.35 6.60
C VAL A 142 -9.96 5.72 6.83
N THR A 143 -10.79 6.73 6.99
CA THR A 143 -10.36 8.08 7.38
C THR A 143 -10.75 8.30 8.84
N VAL A 144 -9.77 8.67 9.67
CA VAL A 144 -9.97 9.01 11.09
C VAL A 144 -9.49 10.43 11.36
N THR A 145 -10.04 11.06 12.39
CA THR A 145 -9.42 12.20 13.05
C THR A 145 -9.08 11.87 14.48
N TYR A 146 -8.01 12.45 14.99
CA TYR A 146 -7.57 12.28 16.37
C TYR A 146 -6.70 13.46 16.80
N VAL A 147 -6.37 13.50 18.08
CA VAL A 147 -5.41 14.46 18.64
C VAL A 147 -4.10 13.74 18.94
N GLU A 148 -2.99 14.30 18.48
CA GLU A 148 -1.64 13.86 18.85
C GLU A 148 -0.78 15.09 19.15
N ASN A 149 -0.14 15.10 20.32
CA ASN A 149 0.70 16.23 20.77
C ASN A 149 -0.02 17.60 20.66
N GLY A 150 -1.31 17.64 20.96
CA GLY A 150 -2.14 18.85 20.90
C GLY A 150 -2.57 19.30 19.49
N VAL A 151 -2.18 18.58 18.44
CA VAL A 151 -2.59 18.88 17.05
C VAL A 151 -3.72 17.94 16.65
N ARG A 152 -4.81 18.52 16.14
CA ARG A 152 -5.89 17.74 15.53
C ARG A 152 -5.49 17.33 14.11
N LEU A 153 -5.36 16.03 13.91
CA LEU A 153 -4.91 15.42 12.66
C LEU A 153 -6.06 14.65 12.00
N GLN A 154 -6.03 14.61 10.68
CA GLN A 154 -6.76 13.65 9.87
C GLN A 154 -5.76 12.63 9.33
N GLU A 155 -6.07 11.34 9.44
CA GLU A 155 -5.29 10.26 8.87
C GLU A 155 -6.19 9.35 8.04
N GLN A 156 -5.80 9.12 6.79
CA GLN A 156 -6.43 8.15 5.92
C GLN A 156 -5.50 6.93 5.81
N MET A 157 -6.06 5.75 6.03
CA MET A 157 -5.35 4.48 5.96
C MET A 157 -6.02 3.56 4.95
N PHE A 158 -5.22 2.76 4.25
CA PHE A 158 -5.68 1.73 3.33
C PHE A 158 -4.98 0.42 3.61
N THR A 159 -5.68 -0.70 3.38
CA THR A 159 -5.08 -2.02 3.38
C THR A 159 -5.87 -2.97 2.48
N VAL A 160 -5.20 -4.04 2.07
CA VAL A 160 -5.85 -5.29 1.66
C VAL A 160 -5.59 -6.35 2.71
N ILE A 161 -6.58 -7.21 2.95
CA ILE A 161 -6.46 -8.42 3.74
C ILE A 161 -6.48 -9.59 2.77
N GLU A 162 -5.45 -10.42 2.83
CA GLU A 162 -5.38 -11.70 2.13
C GLU A 162 -5.60 -12.81 3.17
N ASN A 163 -6.76 -13.44 3.10
CA ASN A 163 -7.14 -14.58 3.94
C ASN A 163 -6.91 -15.87 3.16
N MET A 164 -5.95 -16.69 3.62
CA MET A 164 -5.62 -17.96 2.98
C MET A 164 -6.54 -19.10 3.44
N GLY A 165 -7.38 -18.86 4.45
CA GLY A 165 -8.35 -19.81 4.98
C GLY A 165 -7.73 -21.15 5.36
N GLN A 166 -8.50 -22.22 5.26
CA GLN A 166 -8.02 -23.57 5.55
C GLN A 166 -6.89 -24.02 4.59
N ALA A 167 -6.89 -23.55 3.34
CA ALA A 167 -5.86 -23.87 2.36
C ALA A 167 -4.47 -23.39 2.79
N GLY A 168 -4.40 -22.25 3.49
CA GLY A 168 -3.18 -21.74 4.13
C GLY A 168 -3.06 -22.05 5.61
N GLY A 169 -3.77 -23.07 6.14
CA GLY A 169 -3.68 -23.45 7.55
C GLY A 169 -4.18 -22.39 8.53
N GLY A 170 -5.13 -21.55 8.11
CA GLY A 170 -5.67 -20.43 8.88
C GLY A 170 -4.83 -19.15 8.78
N LEU A 171 -3.78 -19.11 7.96
CA LEU A 171 -2.98 -17.90 7.80
C LEU A 171 -3.75 -16.79 7.08
N TRP A 172 -3.51 -15.57 7.53
CA TRP A 172 -3.95 -14.37 6.84
C TRP A 172 -2.91 -13.28 7.03
N GLN A 173 -2.92 -12.28 6.15
CA GLN A 173 -2.01 -11.14 6.27
C GLN A 173 -2.63 -9.85 5.77
N ASN A 174 -2.14 -8.73 6.31
CA ASN A 174 -2.32 -7.45 5.66
C ASN A 174 -1.34 -7.30 4.49
N ARG A 175 -1.78 -6.60 3.46
CA ARG A 175 -1.04 -6.30 2.25
C ARG A 175 -1.17 -4.82 1.92
N ASN A 176 -0.04 -4.21 1.56
CA ASN A 176 0.02 -2.83 1.10
C ASN A 176 -0.63 -1.85 2.09
N THR A 177 -0.37 -2.02 3.39
CA THR A 177 -0.92 -1.11 4.39
C THR A 177 -0.18 0.22 4.37
N VAL A 178 -0.92 1.29 4.09
CA VAL A 178 -0.36 2.63 3.88
C VAL A 178 -1.23 3.63 4.62
N SER A 179 -0.63 4.66 5.20
CA SER A 179 -1.36 5.79 5.76
C SER A 179 -0.79 7.13 5.37
N ALA A 180 -1.66 8.11 5.19
CA ALA A 180 -1.34 9.51 4.96
C ALA A 180 -2.03 10.36 6.02
N ARG A 181 -1.29 11.29 6.63
CA ARG A 181 -1.83 12.20 7.65
C ARG A 181 -1.36 13.63 7.47
N ALA A 182 -2.18 14.55 7.97
CA ALA A 182 -1.93 15.99 8.02
C ALA A 182 -2.87 16.65 9.04
N PRO A 183 -2.62 17.91 9.46
CA PRO A 183 -3.62 18.70 10.19
C PRO A 183 -4.94 18.73 9.42
N VAL A 184 -6.07 18.64 10.14
CA VAL A 184 -7.41 18.54 9.52
C VAL A 184 -7.64 19.61 8.45
N GLU A 185 -7.32 20.87 8.78
CA GLU A 185 -7.51 22.02 7.89
C GLU A 185 -6.62 21.99 6.63
N GLU A 186 -5.50 21.28 6.69
CA GLU A 186 -4.51 21.22 5.61
C GLU A 186 -4.59 19.90 4.81
N PHE A 187 -5.34 18.90 5.28
CA PHE A 187 -5.26 17.54 4.75
C PHE A 187 -5.44 17.49 3.23
N LYS A 188 -6.46 18.18 2.73
CA LYS A 188 -6.76 18.26 1.29
C LYS A 188 -5.65 18.94 0.48
N ALA A 189 -4.94 19.91 1.06
CA ALA A 189 -3.83 20.57 0.39
C ALA A 189 -2.62 19.62 0.19
N TRP A 190 -2.46 18.62 1.06
CA TRP A 190 -1.35 17.67 1.04
C TRP A 190 -1.60 16.43 0.18
N GLU A 191 -2.84 16.16 -0.24
CA GLU A 191 -3.19 14.98 -1.07
C GLU A 191 -2.31 14.84 -2.33
N LYS A 192 -2.03 15.98 -3.00
CA LYS A 192 -1.22 15.99 -4.23
C LYS A 192 0.25 15.65 -3.95
N VAL A 193 0.79 16.15 -2.85
CA VAL A 193 2.17 15.89 -2.45
C VAL A 193 2.32 14.42 -2.05
N GLY A 194 1.37 13.90 -1.25
CA GLY A 194 1.31 12.47 -0.92
C GLY A 194 1.28 11.59 -2.18
N ALA A 195 0.60 12.06 -3.23
CA ALA A 195 0.41 11.28 -4.46
C ALA A 195 1.71 11.11 -5.21
N ILE A 196 2.39 12.23 -5.40
CA ILE A 196 3.69 12.24 -6.07
C ILE A 196 4.67 11.33 -5.31
N ILE A 197 4.70 11.43 -3.97
CA ILE A 197 5.58 10.57 -3.16
C ILE A 197 5.21 9.10 -3.37
N TYR A 198 3.93 8.74 -3.23
CA TYR A 198 3.49 7.35 -3.33
C TYR A 198 3.74 6.74 -4.71
N TYR A 199 3.41 7.46 -5.79
CA TYR A 199 3.52 6.95 -7.15
C TYR A 199 4.93 6.95 -7.70
N SER A 200 5.81 7.78 -7.14
CA SER A 200 7.21 7.81 -7.55
C SER A 200 8.03 6.60 -7.07
N VAL A 201 7.44 5.73 -6.25
CA VAL A 201 8.13 4.52 -5.76
C VAL A 201 8.46 3.60 -6.93
N LYS A 202 9.77 3.46 -7.19
CA LYS A 202 10.34 2.51 -8.14
C LYS A 202 11.10 1.45 -7.36
N ILE A 203 10.60 0.22 -7.42
CA ILE A 203 11.28 -0.93 -6.83
C ILE A 203 12.45 -1.32 -7.73
N ASN A 204 13.61 -1.60 -7.13
CA ASN A 204 14.76 -2.12 -7.83
C ASN A 204 14.46 -3.59 -8.26
N PRO A 205 14.39 -3.87 -9.57
CA PRO A 205 13.99 -5.20 -10.05
C PRO A 205 15.02 -6.28 -9.72
N GLN A 206 16.32 -5.94 -9.69
CA GLN A 206 17.37 -6.90 -9.32
C GLN A 206 17.28 -7.26 -7.83
N TRP A 207 17.02 -6.27 -6.97
CA TRP A 207 16.80 -6.51 -5.54
C TRP A 207 15.55 -7.38 -5.31
N LEU A 208 14.44 -7.05 -5.99
CA LEU A 208 13.20 -7.81 -5.87
C LEU A 208 13.38 -9.27 -6.30
N ALA A 209 14.08 -9.51 -7.42
CA ALA A 209 14.39 -10.86 -7.89
C ALA A 209 15.25 -11.63 -6.87
N ALA A 210 16.26 -10.99 -6.28
CA ALA A 210 17.10 -11.60 -5.24
C ALA A 210 16.29 -11.95 -3.97
N VAL A 211 15.36 -11.09 -3.56
CA VAL A 211 14.47 -11.36 -2.43
C VAL A 211 13.54 -12.52 -2.72
N ILE A 212 12.95 -12.59 -3.92
CA ILE A 212 12.10 -13.71 -4.33
C ILE A 212 12.90 -15.01 -4.27
N GLN A 213 14.10 -15.04 -4.86
CA GLN A 213 14.97 -16.22 -4.87
C GLN A 213 15.36 -16.65 -3.46
N ALA A 214 15.76 -15.71 -2.59
CA ALA A 214 16.13 -16.01 -1.21
C ALA A 214 14.93 -16.48 -0.38
N THR A 215 13.75 -15.90 -0.60
CA THR A 215 12.50 -16.32 0.06
C THR A 215 12.09 -17.72 -0.42
N HIS A 216 12.27 -18.03 -1.70
CA HIS A 216 12.02 -19.36 -2.24
C HIS A 216 12.96 -20.40 -1.61
N GLN A 217 14.27 -20.12 -1.51
CA GLN A 217 15.22 -21.00 -0.83
C GLN A 217 14.88 -21.22 0.65
N ARG A 218 14.49 -20.15 1.36
CA ARG A 218 14.03 -20.23 2.77
C ARG A 218 12.75 -21.06 2.90
N ASN A 219 11.80 -20.83 1.99
CA ASN A 219 10.55 -21.59 1.96
C ASN A 219 10.78 -23.05 1.61
N GLN A 220 11.66 -23.40 0.66
CA GLN A 220 12.01 -24.80 0.38
C GLN A 220 12.59 -25.53 1.61
N THR A 221 13.40 -24.83 2.40
CA THR A 221 13.96 -25.36 3.66
C THR A 221 12.89 -25.55 4.74
N ALA A 222 11.87 -24.68 4.79
CA ALA A 222 10.72 -24.80 5.68
C ALA A 222 9.64 -25.78 5.18
N LEU A 223 9.50 -25.95 3.87
CA LEU A 223 8.56 -26.85 3.18
C LEU A 223 9.00 -28.32 3.23
N ALA A 224 10.26 -28.60 3.59
CA ALA A 224 10.65 -29.92 4.08
C ALA A 224 9.81 -30.35 5.31
N THR A 225 9.15 -29.41 5.98
CA THR A 225 8.24 -29.66 7.11
C THR A 225 6.74 -29.59 6.73
N GLN A 226 6.32 -28.95 5.63
CA GLN A 226 4.90 -28.89 5.21
C GLN A 226 4.75 -28.87 3.66
N LYS A 227 4.01 -29.85 3.11
CA LYS A 227 4.22 -30.40 1.75
C LYS A 227 3.28 -29.88 0.64
N THR A 228 2.92 -28.59 0.58
CA THR A 228 1.78 -28.15 -0.29
C THR A 228 2.07 -27.12 -1.39
N ILE A 229 3.26 -26.52 -1.52
CA ILE A 229 3.45 -25.35 -2.41
C ILE A 229 4.62 -25.56 -3.38
N GLN A 230 4.43 -26.35 -4.45
CA GLN A 230 5.47 -26.53 -5.49
C GLN A 230 5.03 -26.21 -6.92
N GLN A 231 3.75 -25.95 -7.21
CA GLN A 231 3.28 -25.76 -8.60
C GLN A 231 2.75 -24.34 -8.92
N LEU A 232 2.67 -23.44 -7.94
CA LEU A 232 2.07 -22.10 -8.08
C LEU A 232 3.06 -20.99 -8.50
N ASP A 233 4.36 -21.24 -8.45
CA ASP A 233 5.34 -20.16 -8.21
C ASP A 233 5.90 -19.42 -9.44
N ALA A 234 5.98 -20.04 -10.62
CA ALA A 234 6.62 -19.39 -11.78
C ALA A 234 5.74 -18.30 -12.43
N GLU A 235 4.42 -18.52 -12.48
CA GLU A 235 3.46 -17.58 -13.07
C GLU A 235 3.15 -16.40 -12.14
N ILE A 236 3.17 -16.63 -10.81
CA ILE A 236 2.98 -15.61 -9.78
C ILE A 236 4.07 -14.53 -9.85
N VAL A 237 5.31 -14.86 -10.21
CA VAL A 237 6.44 -13.91 -10.23
C VAL A 237 6.26 -12.83 -11.30
N ALA A 238 5.87 -13.23 -12.52
CA ALA A 238 5.62 -12.29 -13.62
C ALA A 238 4.33 -11.48 -13.37
N HIS A 239 3.28 -12.12 -12.85
CA HIS A 239 2.03 -11.44 -12.49
C HIS A 239 2.22 -10.41 -11.38
N ARG A 240 2.96 -10.73 -10.30
CA ARG A 240 3.19 -9.82 -9.16
C ARG A 240 3.85 -8.50 -9.55
N GLN A 241 4.71 -8.47 -10.56
CA GLN A 241 5.36 -7.21 -10.99
C GLN A 241 4.36 -6.25 -11.63
N LYS A 242 3.55 -6.73 -12.58
CA LYS A 242 2.55 -5.92 -13.30
C LYS A 242 1.38 -5.54 -12.38
N VAL A 243 0.93 -6.52 -11.61
CA VAL A 243 -0.15 -6.36 -10.63
C VAL A 243 0.23 -5.38 -9.55
N ASN A 244 1.40 -5.47 -8.94
CA ASN A 244 1.75 -4.56 -7.85
C ASN A 244 1.80 -3.10 -8.33
N ALA A 245 2.17 -2.85 -9.60
CA ALA A 245 2.08 -1.51 -10.18
C ALA A 245 0.62 -1.07 -10.34
N GLU A 246 -0.22 -1.88 -10.97
CA GLU A 246 -1.63 -1.58 -11.26
C GLU A 246 -2.52 -1.53 -9.99
N ILE A 247 -2.22 -2.34 -8.98
CA ILE A 247 -2.90 -2.35 -7.69
C ILE A 247 -2.48 -1.16 -6.82
N ARG A 248 -1.19 -0.80 -6.79
CA ARG A 248 -0.75 0.44 -6.12
C ARG A 248 -1.41 1.65 -6.78
N HIS A 249 -1.44 1.63 -8.10
CA HIS A 249 -2.12 2.62 -8.94
C HIS A 249 -3.59 2.78 -8.53
N ASN A 250 -4.38 1.70 -8.56
CA ASN A 250 -5.80 1.75 -8.20
C ASN A 250 -6.09 1.98 -6.71
N GLY A 251 -5.22 1.48 -5.82
CA GLY A 251 -5.31 1.67 -4.38
C GLY A 251 -5.13 3.14 -3.98
N TYR A 252 -4.18 3.85 -4.60
CA TYR A 252 -3.95 5.26 -4.31
C TYR A 252 -4.92 6.21 -5.03
N LEU A 253 -5.35 5.91 -6.25
CA LEU A 253 -6.44 6.65 -6.92
C LEU A 253 -7.68 6.68 -6.03
N SER A 254 -7.97 5.54 -5.38
CA SER A 254 -9.09 5.41 -4.44
C SER A 254 -8.87 6.12 -3.10
N LEU A 255 -7.62 6.23 -2.63
CA LEU A 255 -7.21 7.03 -1.46
C LEU A 255 -7.40 8.54 -1.74
N THR A 256 -7.07 9.01 -2.94
CA THR A 256 -7.04 10.45 -3.25
C THR A 256 -8.18 10.99 -4.10
N GLY A 257 -9.14 10.13 -4.50
CA GLY A 257 -10.22 10.52 -5.41
C GLY A 257 -9.72 10.97 -6.79
N GLN A 258 -8.55 10.51 -7.23
CA GLN A 258 -7.91 10.93 -8.47
C GLN A 258 -8.34 10.06 -9.66
N GLU A 259 -8.20 10.59 -10.89
CA GLU A 259 -8.48 9.88 -12.15
C GLU A 259 -7.21 9.70 -13.01
N ASP A 260 -7.26 8.71 -13.92
CA ASP A 260 -6.19 8.36 -14.85
C ASP A 260 -6.27 9.16 -16.15
N TYR A 261 -5.14 9.76 -16.56
CA TYR A 261 -5.00 10.42 -17.85
C TYR A 261 -3.92 9.76 -18.70
N VAL A 262 -4.21 9.52 -19.97
CA VAL A 262 -3.26 9.01 -20.97
C VAL A 262 -2.42 10.17 -21.49
N ASN A 263 -1.10 10.03 -21.38
CA ASN A 263 -0.15 10.95 -21.99
C ASN A 263 -0.26 10.85 -23.53
N PRO A 264 -0.60 11.95 -24.23
CA PRO A 264 -0.86 11.95 -25.67
C PRO A 264 0.42 11.83 -26.52
N HIS A 265 1.60 11.84 -25.92
CA HIS A 265 2.89 11.72 -26.62
C HIS A 265 3.58 10.38 -26.37
N THR A 266 3.47 9.81 -25.18
CA THR A 266 4.09 8.52 -24.84
C THR A 266 3.10 7.35 -24.86
N GLY A 267 1.80 7.63 -24.76
CA GLY A 267 0.76 6.59 -24.56
C GLY A 267 0.76 5.99 -23.16
N GLU A 268 1.64 6.44 -22.26
CA GLU A 268 1.69 5.97 -20.89
C GLU A 268 0.57 6.59 -20.05
N THR A 269 0.09 5.87 -19.03
CA THR A 269 -0.92 6.39 -18.10
C THR A 269 -0.24 7.18 -16.99
N GLU A 270 -0.69 8.41 -16.77
CA GLU A 270 -0.22 9.31 -15.73
C GLU A 270 -1.37 9.71 -14.81
N ILE A 271 -1.09 9.75 -13.53
CA ILE A 271 -2.08 10.12 -12.52
C ILE A 271 -2.02 11.62 -12.33
N ARG A 272 -3.18 12.28 -12.47
CA ARG A 272 -3.25 13.74 -12.35
C ARG A 272 -4.19 14.12 -11.23
N PRO A 273 -3.87 15.19 -10.47
CA PRO A 273 -4.72 15.62 -9.37
C PRO A 273 -6.12 15.95 -9.89
N ASP A 274 -7.14 15.36 -9.29
CA ASP A 274 -8.52 15.73 -9.57
C ASP A 274 -8.78 17.20 -9.14
N GLY A 275 -9.64 17.87 -9.89
CA GLY A 275 -10.00 19.29 -9.74
C GLY A 275 -9.83 20.16 -10.98
N TRP A 276 -9.30 19.63 -12.09
CA TRP A 276 -9.13 20.34 -13.36
C TRP A 276 -9.66 19.51 -14.54
N LYS A 277 -10.66 20.02 -15.28
CA LYS A 277 -11.35 19.29 -16.36
C LYS A 277 -10.48 19.03 -17.61
N TYR A 278 -9.48 19.86 -17.84
CA TYR A 278 -8.67 19.82 -19.06
C TYR A 278 -7.20 19.77 -18.72
N HIS A 279 -6.52 18.81 -19.31
CA HIS A 279 -5.11 18.59 -19.10
C HIS A 279 -4.38 18.61 -20.43
N TRP A 280 -3.24 19.28 -20.47
CA TRP A 280 -2.40 19.46 -21.64
C TRP A 280 -0.97 19.09 -21.29
N GLN A 281 -0.28 18.44 -22.20
CA GLN A 281 1.11 18.04 -21.99
C GLN A 281 1.92 18.21 -23.28
N ASN A 282 3.19 18.56 -23.14
CA ASN A 282 4.12 18.66 -24.27
C ASN A 282 5.18 17.53 -24.24
N PRO A 283 5.97 17.35 -25.32
CA PRO A 283 6.99 16.30 -25.41
C PRO A 283 8.10 16.41 -24.35
N SER A 284 8.34 17.59 -23.77
CA SER A 284 9.28 17.79 -22.67
C SER A 284 8.74 17.36 -21.30
N GLY A 285 7.48 16.90 -21.22
CA GLY A 285 6.86 16.44 -19.99
C GLY A 285 6.23 17.54 -19.14
N GLU A 286 6.14 18.77 -19.64
CA GLU A 286 5.44 19.86 -18.94
C GLU A 286 3.94 19.68 -19.05
N VAL A 287 3.23 19.91 -17.94
CA VAL A 287 1.78 19.71 -17.83
C VAL A 287 1.10 21.03 -17.49
N ILE A 288 0.05 21.35 -18.23
CA ILE A 288 -0.83 22.50 -17.98
C ILE A 288 -2.25 21.99 -17.73
N VAL A 289 -2.90 22.53 -16.71
CA VAL A 289 -4.24 22.11 -16.27
C VAL A 289 -5.19 23.30 -16.24
N SER A 290 -6.44 23.10 -16.64
CA SER A 290 -7.47 24.15 -16.67
C SER A 290 -8.88 23.57 -16.49
N ASN A 291 -9.79 24.40 -15.99
CA ASN A 291 -11.24 24.10 -15.91
C ASN A 291 -12.03 24.80 -17.02
N ASP A 292 -11.38 25.71 -17.74
CA ASP A 292 -11.98 26.48 -18.83
C ASP A 292 -11.90 25.69 -20.14
N GLY A 293 -13.06 25.44 -20.75
CA GLY A 293 -13.19 24.70 -22.01
C GLY A 293 -12.64 25.45 -23.22
N ASN A 294 -12.49 26.76 -23.10
CA ASN A 294 -11.96 27.62 -24.15
C ASN A 294 -10.45 27.85 -24.01
N TYR A 295 -9.84 27.42 -22.89
CA TYR A 295 -8.42 27.58 -22.67
C TYR A 295 -7.60 26.57 -23.49
N ASN A 296 -6.76 27.07 -24.39
CA ASN A 296 -5.79 26.30 -25.16
C ASN A 296 -4.39 26.89 -24.94
N PRO A 297 -3.47 26.15 -24.29
CA PRO A 297 -2.12 26.66 -24.00
C PRO A 297 -1.31 26.95 -25.27
N ASN A 298 -1.66 26.35 -26.42
CA ASN A 298 -0.99 26.66 -27.68
C ASN A 298 -1.31 28.07 -28.21
N HIS A 299 -2.34 28.72 -27.67
CA HIS A 299 -2.73 30.09 -28.02
C HIS A 299 -2.43 31.09 -26.88
N ASP A 300 -1.79 30.63 -25.79
CA ASP A 300 -1.42 31.49 -24.67
C ASP A 300 -0.14 32.26 -25.01
N VAL A 301 -0.30 33.57 -25.23
CA VAL A 301 0.79 34.49 -25.58
C VAL A 301 1.92 34.52 -24.53
N ASN A 302 1.65 34.10 -23.30
CA ASN A 302 2.63 34.07 -22.22
C ASN A 302 3.49 32.80 -22.21
N LEU A 303 3.01 31.70 -22.78
CA LEU A 303 3.72 30.42 -22.79
C LEU A 303 4.78 30.34 -23.89
N LYS A 304 4.63 31.12 -24.97
CA LYS A 304 5.53 31.14 -26.14
C LYS A 304 5.86 29.73 -26.67
N ARG A 305 4.92 28.80 -26.56
CA ARG A 305 5.01 27.39 -26.97
C ARG A 305 3.68 26.96 -27.58
N CYS A 306 3.74 26.03 -28.54
CA CYS A 306 2.57 25.54 -29.27
C CYS A 306 2.57 24.01 -29.43
N ASP A 307 3.28 23.29 -28.57
CA ASP A 307 3.51 21.84 -28.64
C ASP A 307 2.70 21.03 -27.61
N PHE A 308 1.70 21.65 -26.99
CA PHE A 308 0.83 20.98 -26.02
C PHE A 308 -0.27 20.17 -26.72
N LYS A 309 -0.48 18.95 -26.27
CA LYS A 309 -1.61 18.08 -26.66
C LYS A 309 -2.48 17.79 -25.45
N LYS A 310 -3.79 17.67 -25.68
CA LYS A 310 -4.76 17.35 -24.64
C LYS A 310 -4.65 15.87 -24.25
N SER A 311 -4.57 15.60 -22.95
CA SER A 311 -4.59 14.24 -22.40
C SER A 311 -6.02 13.74 -22.27
N SER A 312 -6.24 12.45 -22.52
CA SER A 312 -7.56 11.80 -22.42
C SER A 312 -7.67 10.98 -21.15
N VAL A 313 -8.85 10.90 -20.55
CA VAL A 313 -9.10 9.96 -19.45
C VAL A 313 -8.92 8.53 -19.96
N ARG A 314 -8.26 7.66 -19.17
CA ARG A 314 -8.08 6.24 -19.53
C ARG A 314 -9.47 5.56 -19.64
N PRO A 315 -9.79 4.88 -20.75
CA PRO A 315 -11.01 4.07 -20.86
C PRO A 315 -11.01 2.98 -19.79
N ARG A 316 -12.14 2.77 -19.12
CA ARG A 316 -12.34 1.70 -18.12
C ARG A 316 -12.66 0.37 -18.79
#